data_AF-A0A4Z2HRU9-F1
#
_entry.id   AF-A0A4Z2HRU9-F1
#
_cell.length_a   1.000
_cell.length_b   1.000
_cell.length_c   1.000
_cell.angle_alpha   90.00
_cell.angle_beta   90.00
_cell.angle_gamma   90.00
#
_symmetry.space_group_name_H-M   'P 1'
#
loop_
_entity.id
_entity.type
_entity.pdbx_description
1 polymer ?
#
loop_
_entity_poly.entity_id
_entity_poly.type
_entity_poly.pdbx_seq_one_letter_code
_entity_poly.pdbx_strand_id
1 'polypeptide(L)'
;MGSRSVVRLAASLLTKLVDSLAPSITSVLVHGKQVTLGLFGQEEEVISNPLSPGVIQGIIYSRCAPQGGEREAVLQQELVIHIGWIISNNPELFSGMLKIRVGWIVQAMKHELKIRAGDMPVQDIYQLSPSDIKQLLLDVLQPQHTGRSWLNRRQIDGSLNRTPLGFYDRVWQILERTPNGFTVAGTHLPQQPTLSDMTMYEMNFSLLVEDTLKNIVLPEYRQIIVELLMVVSIVLERNPELEFSDKVDLDGLVQEAFSDFQKDQGHLEGVEKPNAMEAFYNTPAVEKRSTSSYLTKAVMILLLRGDFKPCKDDPCSVS
;
A
#
# COMPACT_ATOMS: atom_id res chain seq x y z
N MET A 1 -33.31 14.85 3.01
CA MET A 1 -31.87 14.51 3.08
C MET A 1 -31.27 14.40 1.66
N GLY A 2 -31.25 15.47 0.87
CA GLY A 2 -30.82 15.43 -0.55
C GLY A 2 -29.95 16.60 -1.01
N SER A 3 -29.31 17.35 -0.10
CA SER A 3 -28.66 18.61 -0.45
C SER A 3 -27.17 18.48 -0.81
N ARG A 4 -26.39 17.64 -0.12
CA ARG A 4 -24.92 17.66 -0.24
C ARG A 4 -24.41 17.04 -1.55
N SER A 5 -24.96 15.90 -1.95
CA SER A 5 -24.58 15.28 -3.23
C SER A 5 -24.95 16.15 -4.43
N VAL A 6 -26.04 16.92 -4.35
CA VAL A 6 -26.45 17.88 -5.39
C VAL A 6 -25.47 19.05 -5.47
N VAL A 7 -25.00 19.57 -4.32
CA VAL A 7 -23.99 20.63 -4.29
C VAL A 7 -22.69 20.16 -4.94
N ARG A 8 -22.21 18.95 -4.61
CA ARG A 8 -21.01 18.36 -5.24
C ARG A 8 -21.20 18.19 -6.75
N LEU A 9 -22.37 17.69 -7.17
CA LEU A 9 -22.68 17.52 -8.59
C LEU A 9 -22.69 18.87 -9.33
N ALA A 10 -23.40 19.87 -8.80
CA ALA A 10 -23.47 21.20 -9.41
C ALA A 10 -22.09 21.88 -9.48
N ALA A 11 -21.29 21.77 -8.42
CA ALA A 11 -19.92 22.31 -8.42
C ALA A 11 -19.04 21.64 -9.46
N SER A 12 -19.17 20.32 -9.64
CA SER A 12 -18.44 19.55 -10.64
C SER A 12 -18.83 19.91 -12.06
N LEU A 13 -20.14 19.99 -12.35
CA LEU A 13 -20.67 20.38 -13.67
C LEU A 13 -20.22 21.80 -14.06
N LEU A 14 -20.07 22.69 -13.09
CA LEU A 14 -19.55 24.05 -13.28
C LEU A 14 -18.02 24.11 -13.25
N THR A 15 -17.33 22.97 -13.15
CA THR A 15 -15.88 22.83 -13.09
C THR A 15 -15.23 23.69 -12.01
N LYS A 16 -15.90 23.88 -10.86
CA LYS A 16 -15.42 24.76 -9.79
C LYS A 16 -14.13 24.22 -9.16
N LEU A 17 -13.24 25.15 -8.82
CA LEU A 17 -12.01 24.89 -8.09
C LEU A 17 -12.05 25.61 -6.74
N VAL A 18 -11.52 24.98 -5.70
CA VAL A 18 -11.36 25.61 -4.38
C VAL A 18 -9.97 26.27 -4.27
N ASP A 19 -9.92 27.53 -3.85
CA ASP A 19 -8.70 28.34 -3.84
C ASP A 19 -7.58 27.77 -2.94
N SER A 20 -7.93 27.02 -1.89
CA SER A 20 -6.97 26.47 -0.92
C SER A 20 -6.26 25.18 -1.37
N LEU A 21 -6.54 24.66 -2.56
CA LEU A 21 -5.95 23.40 -3.03
C LEU A 21 -4.44 23.47 -3.23
N ALA A 22 -3.94 24.51 -3.90
CA ALA A 22 -2.51 24.64 -4.16
C ALA A 22 -1.68 24.75 -2.85
N PRO A 23 -2.10 25.56 -1.85
CA PRO A 23 -1.48 25.53 -0.52
C PRO A 23 -1.54 24.17 0.17
N SER A 24 -2.68 23.47 0.11
CA SER A 24 -2.82 22.14 0.73
C SER A 24 -1.94 21.08 0.09
N ILE A 25 -1.82 21.06 -1.24
CA ILE A 25 -0.87 20.18 -1.95
C ILE A 25 0.56 20.54 -1.56
N THR A 26 0.90 21.83 -1.53
CA THR A 26 2.24 22.29 -1.12
C THR A 26 2.56 21.82 0.29
N SER A 27 1.60 21.88 1.22
CA SER A 27 1.75 21.33 2.57
C SER A 27 2.14 19.85 2.55
N VAL A 28 1.54 19.03 1.69
CA VAL A 28 1.92 17.62 1.57
C VAL A 28 3.35 17.46 1.03
N LEU A 29 3.71 18.23 0.01
CA LEU A 29 5.02 18.15 -0.65
C LEU A 29 6.16 18.54 0.30
N VAL A 30 6.00 19.59 1.12
CA VAL A 30 7.03 20.02 2.08
C VAL A 30 7.25 19.00 3.22
N HIS A 31 6.30 18.09 3.44
CA HIS A 31 6.46 16.95 4.35
C HIS A 31 7.11 15.72 3.67
N GLY A 32 7.70 15.90 2.48
CA GLY A 32 8.46 14.86 1.78
C GLY A 32 7.58 13.76 1.17
N LYS A 33 6.31 14.06 0.87
CA LYS A 33 5.35 13.12 0.28
C LYS A 33 4.91 13.60 -1.09
N GLN A 34 4.47 12.68 -1.94
CA GLN A 34 3.79 13.01 -3.19
C GLN A 34 2.28 12.87 -3.04
N VAL A 35 1.51 13.59 -3.84
CA VAL A 35 0.05 13.44 -3.92
C VAL A 35 -0.30 12.87 -5.28
N THR A 36 -1.27 11.96 -5.35
CA THR A 36 -1.84 11.55 -6.64
C THR A 36 -3.34 11.83 -6.71
N LEU A 37 -3.79 12.22 -7.90
CA LEU A 37 -5.20 12.50 -8.21
C LEU A 37 -5.66 11.59 -9.34
N GLY A 38 -6.79 10.91 -9.13
CA GLY A 38 -7.36 9.96 -10.08
C GLY A 38 -8.35 9.01 -9.41
N LEU A 39 -9.16 8.31 -10.19
CA LEU A 39 -10.11 7.33 -9.67
C LEU A 39 -9.40 6.05 -9.20
N PHE A 40 -9.96 5.39 -8.18
CA PHE A 40 -9.50 4.07 -7.75
C PHE A 40 -9.47 3.08 -8.93
N GLY A 41 -8.34 2.39 -9.11
CA GLY A 41 -8.15 1.40 -10.18
C GLY A 41 -7.96 1.98 -11.59
N GLN A 42 -7.85 3.31 -11.73
CA GLN A 42 -7.59 3.99 -13.01
C GLN A 42 -6.22 4.69 -13.01
N GLU A 43 -5.89 5.34 -14.13
CA GLU A 43 -4.68 6.14 -14.24
C GLU A 43 -4.75 7.35 -13.29
N GLU A 44 -3.65 7.62 -12.60
CA GLU A 44 -3.50 8.69 -11.64
C GLU A 44 -2.39 9.65 -12.07
N GLU A 45 -2.61 10.93 -11.85
CA GLU A 45 -1.57 11.94 -12.04
C GLU A 45 -0.77 12.12 -10.75
N VAL A 46 0.56 12.02 -10.84
CA VAL A 46 1.45 12.23 -9.70
C VAL A 46 1.86 13.69 -9.62
N ILE A 47 1.59 14.34 -8.49
CA ILE A 47 2.02 15.69 -8.18
C ILE A 47 3.20 15.60 -7.22
N SER A 48 4.39 15.90 -7.75
CA SER A 48 5.67 15.87 -7.02
C SER A 48 6.30 17.26 -6.82
N ASN A 49 5.71 18.29 -7.42
CA ASN A 49 6.12 19.69 -7.28
C ASN A 49 4.89 20.59 -7.19
N PRO A 50 5.00 21.81 -6.61
CA PRO A 50 3.90 22.76 -6.58
C PRO A 50 3.43 23.09 -8.00
N LEU A 51 2.11 23.16 -8.18
CA LEU A 51 1.45 23.44 -9.46
C LEU A 51 0.54 24.67 -9.33
N SER A 52 0.29 25.34 -10.46
CA SER A 52 -0.67 26.45 -10.49
C SER A 52 -2.12 25.94 -10.36
N PRO A 53 -3.06 26.74 -9.82
CA PRO A 53 -4.45 26.34 -9.68
C PRO A 53 -5.10 25.83 -10.98
N GLY A 54 -4.81 26.46 -12.12
CA GLY A 54 -5.35 26.05 -13.42
C GLY A 54 -4.85 24.65 -13.87
N VAL A 55 -3.59 24.32 -13.58
CA VAL A 55 -3.05 22.98 -13.87
C VAL A 55 -3.71 21.94 -12.95
N ILE A 56 -3.85 22.24 -11.66
CA ILE A 56 -4.52 21.36 -10.70
C ILE A 56 -5.98 21.10 -11.13
N GLN A 57 -6.70 22.15 -11.57
CA GLN A 57 -8.05 22.02 -12.11
C GLN A 57 -8.10 21.09 -13.32
N GLY A 58 -7.18 21.27 -14.27
CA GLY A 58 -7.08 20.40 -15.45
C GLY A 58 -6.87 18.93 -15.07
N ILE A 59 -6.00 18.65 -14.10
CA ILE A 59 -5.76 17.30 -13.60
C ILE A 59 -7.02 16.72 -12.94
N ILE A 60 -7.66 17.46 -12.03
CA ILE A 60 -8.85 16.99 -11.31
C ILE A 60 -9.97 16.61 -12.29
N TYR A 61 -10.28 17.47 -13.25
CA TYR A 61 -11.41 17.22 -14.16
C TYR A 61 -11.07 16.26 -15.30
N SER A 62 -9.79 16.06 -15.63
CA SER A 62 -9.38 15.02 -16.59
C SER A 62 -9.26 13.63 -15.98
N ARG A 63 -8.81 13.52 -14.72
CA ARG A 63 -8.54 12.23 -14.06
C ARG A 63 -9.63 11.78 -13.10
N CYS A 64 -10.34 12.71 -12.46
CA CYS A 64 -11.33 12.40 -11.41
C CYS A 64 -12.78 12.61 -11.85
N ALA A 65 -13.03 13.09 -13.06
CA ALA A 65 -14.38 13.22 -13.61
C ALA A 65 -14.57 12.56 -15.01
N PRO A 66 -14.04 11.34 -15.27
CA PRO A 66 -14.46 10.62 -16.46
C PRO A 66 -15.97 10.32 -16.39
N GLN A 67 -16.59 10.02 -17.54
CA GLN A 67 -18.05 9.86 -17.68
C GLN A 67 -18.66 9.03 -16.52
N GLY A 68 -19.56 9.65 -15.74
CA GLY A 68 -20.21 9.03 -14.57
C GLY A 68 -19.53 9.27 -13.21
N GLY A 69 -18.35 9.91 -13.17
CA GLY A 69 -17.55 10.18 -11.97
C GLY A 69 -17.63 11.61 -11.43
N GLU A 70 -18.57 12.44 -11.89
CA GLU A 70 -18.57 13.90 -11.65
C GLU A 70 -18.42 14.29 -10.17
N ARG A 71 -19.04 13.56 -9.25
CA ARG A 71 -18.97 13.87 -7.81
C ARG A 71 -17.59 13.61 -7.18
N GLU A 72 -16.76 12.77 -7.80
CA GLU A 72 -15.45 12.41 -7.27
C GLU A 72 -14.46 13.58 -7.36
N ALA A 73 -14.50 14.35 -8.45
CA ALA A 73 -13.65 15.54 -8.60
C ALA A 73 -13.80 16.53 -7.44
N VAL A 74 -15.02 16.72 -6.94
CA VAL A 74 -15.26 17.62 -5.80
C VAL A 74 -14.88 16.94 -4.47
N LEU A 75 -15.16 15.64 -4.31
CA LEU A 75 -14.75 14.90 -3.12
C LEU A 75 -13.22 14.88 -2.95
N GLN A 76 -12.46 14.64 -4.02
CA GLN A 76 -11.00 14.65 -3.93
C GLN A 76 -10.46 16.05 -3.62
N GLN A 77 -11.10 17.12 -4.08
CA GLN A 77 -10.73 18.49 -3.66
C GLN A 77 -10.93 18.69 -2.15
N GLU A 78 -12.09 18.28 -1.61
CA GLU A 78 -12.36 18.33 -0.16
C GLU A 78 -11.30 17.53 0.62
N LEU A 79 -10.97 16.33 0.14
CA LEU A 79 -9.96 15.48 0.76
C LEU A 79 -8.56 16.08 0.71
N VAL A 80 -8.13 16.65 -0.42
CA VAL A 80 -6.81 17.32 -0.52
C VAL A 80 -6.70 18.45 0.51
N ILE A 81 -7.77 19.23 0.69
CA ILE A 81 -7.79 20.31 1.69
C ILE A 81 -7.66 19.74 3.10
N HIS A 82 -8.44 18.70 3.42
CA HIS A 82 -8.36 18.06 4.73
C HIS A 82 -7.01 17.39 4.97
N ILE A 83 -6.47 16.65 4.01
CA ILE A 83 -5.14 16.02 4.06
C ILE A 83 -4.07 17.09 4.31
N GLY A 84 -4.09 18.19 3.54
CA GLY A 84 -3.14 19.29 3.70
C GLY A 84 -3.21 19.94 5.09
N TRP A 85 -4.39 20.01 5.70
CA TRP A 85 -4.54 20.47 7.08
C TRP A 85 -4.07 19.42 8.10
N ILE A 86 -4.49 18.15 7.95
CA ILE A 86 -4.13 17.09 8.90
C ILE A 86 -2.62 16.88 8.90
N ILE A 87 -1.96 16.82 7.75
CA ILE A 87 -0.51 16.57 7.70
C ILE A 87 0.30 17.68 8.36
N SER A 88 -0.15 18.94 8.29
CA SER A 88 0.51 20.05 8.98
C SER A 88 0.37 20.00 10.50
N ASN A 89 -0.70 19.39 11.02
CA ASN A 89 -0.99 19.36 12.45
C ASN A 89 -0.62 18.03 13.12
N ASN A 90 -0.69 16.94 12.36
CA ASN A 90 -0.52 15.55 12.80
C ASN A 90 0.23 14.73 11.71
N PRO A 91 1.48 15.08 11.39
CA PRO A 91 2.26 14.42 10.33
C PRO A 91 2.46 12.92 10.57
N GLU A 92 2.44 12.47 11.83
CA GLU A 92 2.57 11.08 12.25
C GLU A 92 1.49 10.16 11.68
N LEU A 93 0.29 10.68 11.40
CA LEU A 93 -0.81 9.91 10.79
C LEU A 93 -0.50 9.45 9.36
N PHE A 94 0.48 10.08 8.71
CA PHE A 94 0.95 9.73 7.38
C PHE A 94 2.30 9.01 7.41
N SER A 95 2.76 8.55 8.57
CA SER A 95 3.97 7.73 8.68
C SER A 95 3.86 6.47 7.82
N GLY A 96 4.94 6.11 7.14
CA GLY A 96 4.96 4.98 6.21
C GLY A 96 4.22 5.21 4.89
N MET A 97 3.75 6.44 4.61
CA MET A 97 3.10 6.78 3.34
C MET A 97 3.99 7.74 2.55
N LEU A 98 4.62 7.25 1.48
CA LEU A 98 5.43 8.08 0.57
C LEU A 98 4.56 8.83 -0.45
N LYS A 99 3.59 8.12 -1.04
CA LYS A 99 2.61 8.67 -1.97
C LYS A 99 1.22 8.64 -1.32
N ILE A 100 0.59 9.81 -1.19
CA ILE A 100 -0.78 9.97 -0.74
C ILE A 100 -1.69 9.90 -1.97
N ARG A 101 -2.27 8.70 -2.21
CA ARG A 101 -3.13 8.44 -3.36
C ARG A 101 -4.58 8.76 -3.02
N VAL A 102 -5.08 9.93 -3.42
CA VAL A 102 -6.37 10.44 -2.93
C VAL A 102 -7.54 9.54 -3.35
N GLY A 103 -7.54 9.01 -4.57
CA GLY A 103 -8.55 8.05 -5.02
C GLY A 103 -8.57 6.74 -4.22
N TRP A 104 -7.41 6.26 -3.77
CA TRP A 104 -7.34 5.07 -2.92
C TRP A 104 -7.72 5.37 -1.47
N ILE A 105 -7.49 6.59 -0.98
CA ILE A 105 -8.04 7.04 0.31
C ILE A 105 -9.58 7.05 0.26
N VAL A 106 -10.19 7.50 -0.85
CA VAL A 106 -11.66 7.38 -1.03
C VAL A 106 -12.09 5.91 -0.94
N GLN A 107 -11.33 4.98 -1.53
CA GLN A 107 -11.61 3.55 -1.41
C GLN A 107 -11.50 3.05 0.03
N ALA A 108 -10.47 3.46 0.78
CA ALA A 108 -10.31 3.14 2.19
C ALA A 108 -11.50 3.68 3.02
N MET A 109 -11.97 4.89 2.73
CA MET A 109 -13.13 5.51 3.38
C MET A 109 -14.44 4.77 3.06
N LYS A 110 -14.65 4.35 1.80
CA LYS A 110 -15.79 3.49 1.41
C LYS A 110 -15.76 2.16 2.15
N HIS A 111 -14.57 1.57 2.31
CA HIS A 111 -14.39 0.34 3.05
C HIS A 111 -14.69 0.51 4.55
N GLU A 112 -14.23 1.60 5.15
CA GLU A 112 -14.54 1.95 6.54
C GLU A 112 -16.04 2.17 6.78
N LEU A 113 -16.76 2.78 5.84
CA LEU A 113 -18.23 2.90 5.90
C LEU A 113 -18.90 1.52 5.85
N LYS A 114 -18.39 0.59 5.04
CA LYS A 114 -18.89 -0.80 4.98
C LYS A 114 -18.68 -1.52 6.31
N ILE A 115 -17.51 -1.35 6.93
CA ILE A 115 -17.21 -1.92 8.26
C ILE A 115 -18.21 -1.39 9.31
N ARG A 116 -18.46 -0.08 9.33
CA ARG A 116 -19.41 0.54 10.28
C ARG A 116 -20.84 0.10 10.07
N ALA A 117 -21.23 -0.15 8.82
CA ALA A 117 -22.58 -0.55 8.48
C ALA A 117 -22.88 -1.98 8.94
N GLY A 118 -21.91 -2.90 8.89
CA GLY A 118 -22.15 -4.31 9.17
C GLY A 118 -23.21 -4.86 8.23
N ASP A 119 -24.33 -5.34 8.78
CA ASP A 119 -25.48 -5.85 8.02
C ASP A 119 -26.44 -4.74 7.53
N MET A 120 -26.22 -3.49 7.93
CA MET A 120 -27.04 -2.35 7.52
C MET A 120 -26.64 -1.84 6.13
N PRO A 121 -27.53 -1.13 5.41
CA PRO A 121 -27.16 -0.48 4.15
C PRO A 121 -26.01 0.52 4.33
N VAL A 122 -24.99 0.40 3.49
CA VAL A 122 -23.81 1.29 3.52
C VAL A 122 -24.22 2.71 3.15
N GLN A 123 -23.81 3.67 3.97
CA GLN A 123 -24.06 5.08 3.69
C GLN A 123 -23.28 5.53 2.44
N ASP A 124 -23.94 6.26 1.55
CA ASP A 124 -23.28 6.86 0.38
C ASP A 124 -22.33 7.98 0.83
N ILE A 125 -21.03 7.79 0.58
CA ILE A 125 -19.97 8.76 0.90
C ILE A 125 -20.26 10.16 0.31
N TYR A 126 -20.91 10.24 -0.87
CA TYR A 126 -21.21 11.52 -1.50
C TYR A 126 -22.35 12.29 -0.80
N GLN A 127 -23.04 11.68 0.16
CA GLN A 127 -24.06 12.34 0.99
C GLN A 127 -23.48 12.92 2.29
N LEU A 128 -22.27 12.54 2.67
CA LEU A 128 -21.63 13.01 3.91
C LEU A 128 -21.36 14.52 3.88
N SER A 129 -21.49 15.17 5.02
CA SER A 129 -21.10 16.58 5.17
C SER A 129 -19.57 16.73 5.16
N PRO A 130 -19.01 17.93 4.89
CA PRO A 130 -17.57 18.14 4.97
C PRO A 130 -16.97 17.75 6.33
N SER A 131 -17.69 17.99 7.43
CA SER A 131 -17.26 17.58 8.77
C SER A 131 -17.21 16.05 8.91
N ASP A 132 -18.21 15.34 8.39
CA ASP A 132 -18.25 13.88 8.43
C ASP A 132 -17.17 13.27 7.52
N ILE A 133 -16.89 13.88 6.36
CA ILE A 133 -15.77 13.50 5.48
C ILE A 133 -14.44 13.64 6.21
N LYS A 134 -14.21 14.77 6.90
CA LYS A 134 -13.01 14.97 7.71
C LYS A 134 -12.89 13.92 8.81
N GLN A 135 -13.97 13.63 9.53
CA GLN A 135 -13.95 12.64 10.61
C GLN A 135 -13.67 11.24 10.06
N LEU A 136 -14.34 10.83 8.99
CA LEU A 136 -14.12 9.54 8.35
C LEU A 136 -12.67 9.41 7.84
N LEU A 137 -12.11 10.47 7.26
CA LEU A 137 -10.70 10.49 6.85
C LEU A 137 -9.77 10.30 8.05
N LEU A 138 -10.00 11.00 9.17
CA LEU A 138 -9.21 10.81 10.39
C LEU A 138 -9.30 9.36 10.87
N ASP A 139 -10.49 8.78 10.92
CA ASP A 139 -10.70 7.41 11.38
C ASP A 139 -10.00 6.36 10.50
N VAL A 140 -9.91 6.62 9.20
CA VAL A 140 -9.14 5.79 8.25
C VAL A 140 -7.63 5.95 8.48
N LEU A 141 -7.14 7.17 8.72
CA LEU A 141 -5.72 7.45 8.93
C LEU A 141 -5.20 6.96 10.29
N GLN A 142 -6.05 6.84 11.32
CA GLN A 142 -5.61 6.37 12.64
C GLN A 142 -4.99 4.96 12.55
N PRO A 143 -3.75 4.77 13.01
CA PRO A 143 -3.14 3.45 13.07
C PRO A 143 -3.85 2.57 14.11
N GLN A 144 -4.20 1.34 13.71
CA GLN A 144 -4.65 0.25 14.60
C GLN A 144 -5.87 0.55 15.48
N HIS A 145 -7.07 0.48 14.89
CA HIS A 145 -8.29 0.36 15.69
C HIS A 145 -8.33 -0.99 16.40
N THR A 146 -8.33 -0.95 17.73
CA THR A 146 -8.61 -2.11 18.58
C THR A 146 -9.99 -2.65 18.20
N GLY A 147 -10.07 -3.89 17.72
CA GLY A 147 -11.32 -4.53 17.30
C GLY A 147 -11.52 -4.71 15.78
N ARG A 148 -10.71 -4.11 14.90
CA ARG A 148 -10.76 -4.46 13.46
C ARG A 148 -10.14 -5.83 13.19
N SER A 149 -10.81 -6.64 12.36
CA SER A 149 -10.24 -7.88 11.82
C SER A 149 -8.99 -7.61 10.98
N TRP A 150 -8.15 -8.63 10.80
CA TRP A 150 -6.91 -8.50 10.04
C TRP A 150 -7.14 -8.18 8.57
N LEU A 151 -8.17 -8.77 7.95
CA LEU A 151 -8.56 -8.45 6.59
C LEU A 151 -8.87 -6.96 6.44
N ASN A 152 -9.67 -6.40 7.35
CA ASN A 152 -10.05 -5.00 7.32
C ASN A 152 -8.85 -4.06 7.52
N ARG A 153 -7.91 -4.42 8.38
CA ARG A 153 -6.66 -3.67 8.57
C ARG A 153 -5.85 -3.65 7.27
N ARG A 154 -5.64 -4.83 6.67
CA ARG A 154 -4.89 -4.97 5.42
C ARG A 154 -5.55 -4.21 4.26
N GLN A 155 -6.88 -4.21 4.19
CA GLN A 155 -7.65 -3.46 3.18
C GLN A 155 -7.46 -1.95 3.31
N ILE A 156 -7.50 -1.43 4.54
CA ILE A 156 -7.29 -0.01 4.82
C ILE A 156 -5.83 0.38 4.55
N ASP A 157 -4.87 -0.26 5.22
CA ASP A 157 -3.45 0.12 5.10
C ASP A 157 -2.92 -0.13 3.67
N GLY A 158 -3.40 -1.16 2.99
CA GLY A 158 -3.13 -1.41 1.57
C GLY A 158 -3.62 -0.28 0.69
N SER A 159 -4.81 0.24 0.96
CA SER A 159 -5.38 1.38 0.21
C SER A 159 -4.65 2.68 0.51
N LEU A 160 -4.10 2.83 1.72
CA LEU A 160 -3.29 3.99 2.10
C LEU A 160 -1.85 3.94 1.56
N ASN A 161 -1.44 2.86 0.88
CA ASN A 161 -0.04 2.57 0.56
C ASN A 161 0.87 2.67 1.81
N ARG A 162 0.34 2.32 2.98
CA ARG A 162 1.10 2.44 4.23
C ARG A 162 2.05 1.26 4.39
N THR A 163 3.32 1.55 4.67
CA THR A 163 4.35 0.54 4.93
C THR A 163 4.93 0.68 6.34
N PRO A 164 5.53 -0.38 6.91
CA PRO A 164 6.28 -0.29 8.15
C PRO A 164 7.47 0.68 8.09
N LEU A 165 7.97 1.10 9.25
CA LEU A 165 9.17 1.94 9.35
C LEU A 165 10.39 1.20 8.79
N GLY A 166 11.22 1.92 8.01
CA GLY A 166 12.41 1.35 7.36
C GLY A 166 12.10 0.37 6.22
N PHE A 167 10.86 0.32 5.73
CA PHE A 167 10.47 -0.60 4.67
C PHE A 167 11.36 -0.49 3.43
N TYR A 168 11.59 0.71 2.91
CA TYR A 168 12.42 0.90 1.72
C TYR A 168 13.88 0.47 1.96
N ASP A 169 14.48 0.85 3.09
CA ASP A 169 15.83 0.42 3.47
C ASP A 169 15.95 -1.11 3.52
N ARG A 170 14.92 -1.78 4.04
CA ARG A 170 14.84 -3.24 4.06
C ARG A 170 14.72 -3.83 2.65
N VAL A 171 13.95 -3.21 1.76
CA VAL A 171 13.88 -3.64 0.35
C VAL A 171 15.23 -3.50 -0.34
N TRP A 172 16.01 -2.46 -0.03
CA TRP A 172 17.38 -2.32 -0.51
C TRP A 172 18.26 -3.49 -0.05
N GLN A 173 18.25 -3.80 1.25
CA GLN A 173 19.01 -4.92 1.82
C GLN A 173 18.63 -6.27 1.21
N ILE A 174 17.34 -6.48 0.92
CA ILE A 174 16.87 -7.68 0.18
C ILE A 174 17.51 -7.71 -1.20
N LEU A 175 17.55 -6.56 -1.89
CA LEU A 175 18.09 -6.46 -3.24
C LEU A 175 19.59 -6.78 -3.27
N GLU A 176 20.36 -6.40 -2.25
CA GLU A 176 21.78 -6.76 -2.09
C GLU A 176 22.02 -8.28 -2.02
N ARG A 177 21.02 -9.05 -1.56
CA ARG A 177 21.11 -10.51 -1.38
C ARG A 177 20.23 -11.30 -2.37
N THR A 178 19.69 -10.63 -3.39
CA THR A 178 18.83 -11.25 -4.41
C THR A 178 19.40 -11.02 -5.81
N PRO A 179 20.25 -11.91 -6.33
CA PRO A 179 20.71 -11.86 -7.71
C PRO A 179 19.55 -11.71 -8.68
N ASN A 180 19.69 -10.84 -9.69
CA ASN A 180 18.65 -10.52 -10.68
C ASN A 180 17.36 -9.88 -10.10
N GLY A 181 17.30 -9.60 -8.80
CA GLY A 181 16.19 -8.89 -8.13
C GLY A 181 14.94 -9.74 -7.96
N PHE A 182 13.76 -9.11 -7.93
CA PHE A 182 12.50 -9.84 -7.69
C PHE A 182 11.35 -9.34 -8.55
N THR A 183 10.36 -10.20 -8.76
CA THR A 183 9.13 -9.88 -9.50
C THR A 183 7.90 -9.94 -8.61
N VAL A 184 6.93 -9.07 -8.90
CA VAL A 184 5.61 -9.07 -8.25
C VAL A 184 4.58 -8.42 -9.16
N ALA A 185 3.41 -9.03 -9.27
CA ALA A 185 2.31 -8.60 -10.13
C ALA A 185 2.76 -8.30 -11.58
N GLY A 186 3.68 -9.10 -12.10
CA GLY A 186 4.26 -8.95 -13.44
C GLY A 186 5.29 -7.82 -13.60
N THR A 187 5.54 -7.03 -12.55
CA THR A 187 6.58 -5.99 -12.55
C THR A 187 7.89 -6.56 -11.99
N HIS A 188 9.02 -6.12 -12.54
CA HIS A 188 10.36 -6.57 -12.12
C HIS A 188 11.11 -5.41 -11.47
N LEU A 189 11.61 -5.62 -10.25
CA LEU A 189 12.65 -4.79 -9.65
C LEU A 189 14.00 -5.49 -9.84
N PRO A 190 14.83 -5.05 -10.80
CA PRO A 190 16.13 -5.66 -11.02
C PRO A 190 17.12 -5.29 -9.91
N GLN A 191 18.06 -6.18 -9.60
CA GLN A 191 19.17 -5.86 -8.70
C GLN A 191 20.15 -4.87 -9.34
N GLN A 192 20.56 -5.15 -10.57
CA GLN A 192 21.38 -4.26 -11.39
C GLN A 192 20.56 -3.77 -12.59
N PRO A 193 20.63 -2.48 -12.94
CA PRO A 193 21.58 -1.49 -12.43
C PRO A 193 21.09 -0.73 -11.18
N THR A 194 19.99 -1.14 -10.55
CA THR A 194 19.41 -0.42 -9.39
C THR A 194 20.43 -0.12 -8.29
N LEU A 195 21.22 -1.13 -7.88
CA LEU A 195 22.24 -0.95 -6.85
C LEU A 195 23.49 -0.17 -7.31
N SER A 196 23.76 -0.13 -8.62
CA SER A 196 24.88 0.66 -9.17
C SER A 196 24.51 2.13 -9.42
N ASP A 197 23.25 2.38 -9.77
CA ASP A 197 22.79 3.69 -10.27
C ASP A 197 22.11 4.53 -9.18
N MET A 198 21.75 3.92 -8.04
CA MET A 198 20.98 4.57 -6.98
C MET A 198 21.65 4.38 -5.61
N THR A 199 21.11 5.01 -4.58
CA THR A 199 21.52 4.79 -3.18
C THR A 199 20.32 4.50 -2.29
N MET A 200 20.55 3.79 -1.17
CA MET A 200 19.52 3.31 -0.24
C MET A 200 18.58 4.42 0.27
N TYR A 201 19.14 5.60 0.58
CA TYR A 201 18.42 6.68 1.28
C TYR A 201 17.80 7.71 0.33
N GLU A 202 17.92 7.52 -0.98
CA GLU A 202 17.38 8.45 -1.96
C GLU A 202 15.91 8.17 -2.28
N MET A 203 15.15 9.26 -2.44
CA MET A 203 13.74 9.24 -2.82
C MET A 203 13.51 8.42 -4.10
N ASN A 204 14.42 8.46 -5.07
CA ASN A 204 14.27 7.75 -6.34
C ASN A 204 14.13 6.23 -6.15
N PHE A 205 14.89 5.64 -5.23
CA PHE A 205 14.79 4.20 -4.94
C PHE A 205 13.43 3.88 -4.30
N SER A 206 13.00 4.66 -3.31
CA SER A 206 11.68 4.46 -2.69
C SER A 206 10.54 4.60 -3.71
N LEU A 207 10.64 5.53 -4.65
CA LEU A 207 9.69 5.69 -5.75
C LEU A 207 9.69 4.51 -6.73
N LEU A 208 10.86 3.91 -7.00
CA LEU A 208 10.99 2.71 -7.82
C LEU A 208 10.34 1.50 -7.14
N VAL A 209 10.48 1.35 -5.83
CA VAL A 209 9.78 0.31 -5.05
C VAL A 209 8.27 0.52 -5.12
N GLU A 210 7.78 1.76 -4.94
CA GLU A 210 6.36 2.08 -5.10
C GLU A 210 5.84 1.75 -6.51
N ASP A 211 6.62 2.05 -7.55
CA ASP A 211 6.27 1.74 -8.94
C ASP A 211 6.22 0.22 -9.19
N THR A 212 7.16 -0.53 -8.59
CA THR A 212 7.18 -1.99 -8.67
C THR A 212 5.89 -2.60 -8.12
N LEU A 213 5.39 -2.07 -6.99
CA LEU A 213 4.19 -2.54 -6.32
C LEU A 213 2.87 -1.97 -6.87
N LYS A 214 2.91 -1.07 -7.87
CA LYS A 214 1.72 -0.32 -8.32
C LYS A 214 0.65 -1.17 -8.98
N ASN A 215 1.04 -2.28 -9.61
CA ASN A 215 0.15 -3.18 -10.35
C ASN A 215 -0.60 -4.15 -9.43
N ILE A 216 -0.32 -4.13 -8.12
CA ILE A 216 -1.10 -4.90 -7.15
C ILE A 216 -2.47 -4.24 -6.96
N VAL A 217 -3.50 -4.89 -7.51
CA VAL A 217 -4.88 -4.35 -7.52
C VAL A 217 -5.56 -4.46 -6.15
N LEU A 218 -5.35 -5.56 -5.44
CA LEU A 218 -6.02 -5.84 -4.17
C LEU A 218 -5.25 -5.21 -2.99
N PRO A 219 -5.86 -4.28 -2.23
CA PRO A 219 -5.22 -3.65 -1.07
C PRO A 219 -4.65 -4.66 -0.05
N GLU A 220 -5.43 -5.69 0.27
CA GLU A 220 -5.03 -6.72 1.22
C GLU A 220 -3.86 -7.57 0.73
N TYR A 221 -3.80 -7.87 -0.57
CA TYR A 221 -2.68 -8.59 -1.17
C TYR A 221 -1.41 -7.72 -1.18
N ARG A 222 -1.54 -6.41 -1.42
CA ARG A 222 -0.42 -5.47 -1.29
C ARG A 222 0.19 -5.53 0.11
N GLN A 223 -0.63 -5.60 1.16
CA GLN A 223 -0.13 -5.74 2.52
C GLN A 223 0.53 -7.10 2.77
N ILE A 224 0.03 -8.19 2.18
CA ILE A 224 0.73 -9.49 2.23
C ILE A 224 2.11 -9.41 1.58
N ILE A 225 2.26 -8.72 0.44
CA ILE A 225 3.56 -8.53 -0.21
C ILE A 225 4.49 -7.66 0.66
N VAL A 226 3.98 -6.59 1.27
CA VAL A 226 4.75 -5.77 2.21
C VAL A 226 5.21 -6.61 3.41
N GLU A 227 4.32 -7.40 4.02
CA GLU A 227 4.63 -8.33 5.10
C GLU A 227 5.68 -9.38 4.68
N LEU A 228 5.55 -9.95 3.48
CA LEU A 228 6.52 -10.90 2.92
C LEU A 228 7.90 -10.27 2.79
N LEU A 229 8.01 -9.07 2.22
CA LEU A 229 9.29 -8.37 2.11
C LEU A 229 9.90 -8.11 3.49
N MET A 230 9.10 -7.74 4.49
CA MET A 230 9.59 -7.61 5.86
C MET A 230 10.10 -8.94 6.42
N VAL A 231 9.40 -10.05 6.17
CA VAL A 231 9.84 -11.39 6.56
C VAL A 231 11.16 -11.76 5.87
N VAL A 232 11.27 -11.54 4.56
CA VAL A 232 12.51 -11.81 3.80
C VAL A 232 13.67 -11.01 4.37
N SER A 233 13.47 -9.72 4.63
CA SER A 233 14.49 -8.87 5.26
C SER A 233 14.95 -9.43 6.61
N ILE A 234 14.01 -9.80 7.50
CA ILE A 234 14.36 -10.35 8.82
C ILE A 234 15.09 -11.69 8.69
N VAL A 235 14.69 -12.56 7.76
CA VAL A 235 15.35 -13.85 7.52
C VAL A 235 16.79 -13.64 7.05
N LEU A 236 17.02 -12.76 6.07
CA LEU A 236 18.37 -12.46 5.58
C LEU A 236 19.24 -11.76 6.64
N GLU A 237 18.66 -10.82 7.39
CA GLU A 237 19.34 -10.10 8.48
C GLU A 237 19.82 -11.06 9.59
N ARG A 238 19.05 -12.11 9.88
CA ARG A 238 19.38 -13.12 10.89
C ARG A 238 20.29 -14.24 10.41
N ASN A 239 20.44 -14.40 9.10
CA ASN A 239 21.24 -15.47 8.48
C ASN A 239 22.13 -14.85 7.38
N PRO A 240 23.19 -14.11 7.76
CA PRO A 240 24.02 -13.35 6.82
C PRO A 240 24.68 -14.22 5.74
N GLU A 241 24.87 -15.52 6.02
CA GLU A 241 25.38 -16.52 5.08
C GLU A 241 24.40 -16.85 3.94
N LEU A 242 23.10 -16.55 4.10
CA LEU A 242 22.08 -16.86 3.10
C LEU A 242 21.94 -15.76 2.06
N GLU A 243 21.90 -16.17 0.80
CA GLU A 243 21.48 -15.36 -0.36
C GLU A 243 20.52 -16.18 -1.22
N PHE A 244 19.68 -15.49 -1.99
CA PHE A 244 18.95 -16.16 -3.06
C PHE A 244 19.91 -16.53 -4.19
N SER A 245 19.63 -17.63 -4.89
CA SER A 245 20.47 -18.10 -6.00
C SER A 245 20.19 -17.35 -7.31
N ASP A 246 18.97 -16.84 -7.48
CA ASP A 246 18.49 -16.17 -8.69
C ASP A 246 17.28 -15.26 -8.34
N LYS A 247 16.66 -14.69 -9.37
CA LYS A 247 15.49 -13.83 -9.29
C LYS A 247 14.35 -14.49 -8.51
N VAL A 248 13.78 -13.76 -7.57
CA VAL A 248 12.70 -14.26 -6.70
C VAL A 248 11.34 -13.83 -7.23
N ASP A 249 10.41 -14.78 -7.35
CA ASP A 249 9.01 -14.50 -7.60
C ASP A 249 8.23 -14.37 -6.29
N LEU A 250 7.84 -13.14 -5.93
CA LEU A 250 7.11 -12.87 -4.69
C LEU A 250 5.69 -13.45 -4.74
N ASP A 251 5.05 -13.47 -5.90
CA ASP A 251 3.71 -14.04 -6.04
C ASP A 251 3.75 -15.56 -5.78
N GLY A 252 4.74 -16.25 -6.35
CA GLY A 252 5.00 -17.65 -6.09
C GLY A 252 5.20 -17.97 -4.60
N LEU A 253 5.99 -17.17 -3.88
CA LEU A 253 6.19 -17.33 -2.43
C LEU A 253 4.88 -17.18 -1.63
N VAL A 254 4.03 -16.20 -1.98
CA VAL A 254 2.73 -16.05 -1.33
C VAL A 254 1.82 -17.25 -1.63
N GLN A 255 1.83 -17.78 -2.87
CA GLN A 255 1.06 -18.97 -3.22
C GLN A 255 1.54 -20.23 -2.50
N GLU A 256 2.86 -20.41 -2.33
CA GLU A 256 3.41 -21.51 -1.53
C GLU A 256 2.98 -21.43 -0.06
N ALA A 257 3.10 -20.24 0.54
CA ALA A 257 2.64 -19.98 1.90
C ALA A 257 1.13 -20.24 2.05
N PHE A 258 0.34 -19.82 1.07
CA PHE A 258 -1.10 -20.05 1.05
C PHE A 258 -1.46 -21.53 0.89
N SER A 259 -0.73 -22.28 0.05
CA SER A 259 -0.91 -23.73 -0.09
C SER A 259 -0.64 -24.46 1.22
N ASP A 260 0.38 -24.05 1.97
CA ASP A 260 0.68 -24.61 3.29
C ASP A 260 -0.43 -24.28 4.31
N PHE A 261 -0.94 -23.05 4.31
CA PHE A 261 -2.10 -22.65 5.10
C PHE A 261 -3.35 -23.49 4.79
N GLN A 262 -3.63 -23.75 3.50
CA GLN A 262 -4.75 -24.58 3.09
C GLN A 262 -4.62 -26.02 3.57
N LYS A 263 -3.39 -26.58 3.58
CA LYS A 263 -3.15 -27.91 4.13
C LYS A 263 -3.47 -27.94 5.61
N ASP A 264 -3.04 -26.95 6.38
CA ASP A 264 -3.33 -26.86 7.81
C ASP A 264 -4.83 -26.71 8.11
N GLN A 265 -5.57 -25.95 7.29
CA GLN A 265 -7.03 -25.81 7.42
C GLN A 265 -7.80 -27.06 6.99
N GLY A 266 -7.37 -27.74 5.93
CA GLY A 266 -8.03 -28.95 5.43
C GLY A 266 -7.98 -30.14 6.40
N HIS A 267 -7.08 -30.12 7.39
CA HIS A 267 -7.06 -31.08 8.50
C HIS A 267 -8.06 -30.73 9.61
N LEU A 268 -8.67 -29.55 9.59
CA LEU A 268 -9.50 -29.01 10.67
C LEU A 268 -11.01 -28.99 10.34
N GLU A 269 -11.45 -28.79 9.08
CA GLU A 269 -12.88 -28.74 8.73
C GLU A 269 -13.21 -29.31 7.34
N GLY A 270 -14.29 -30.10 7.26
CA GLY A 270 -14.85 -30.70 6.04
C GLY A 270 -16.05 -29.94 5.48
N VAL A 271 -15.98 -28.60 5.35
CA VAL A 271 -17.08 -27.76 4.83
C VAL A 271 -16.59 -26.80 3.75
N GLU A 272 -17.50 -26.47 2.83
CA GLU A 272 -17.36 -25.68 1.59
C GLU A 272 -16.40 -24.49 1.70
N LYS A 273 -15.51 -24.37 0.70
CA LYS A 273 -14.46 -23.34 0.60
C LYS A 273 -15.09 -21.94 0.43
N PRO A 274 -15.09 -21.06 1.45
CA PRO A 274 -15.24 -19.63 1.22
C PRO A 274 -14.07 -19.17 0.35
N ASN A 275 -14.15 -17.97 -0.23
CA ASN A 275 -13.13 -17.40 -1.10
C ASN A 275 -11.72 -17.61 -0.49
N ALA A 276 -10.95 -18.57 -1.02
CA ALA A 276 -10.02 -19.32 -0.18
C ALA A 276 -8.89 -18.46 0.42
N MET A 277 -8.53 -17.37 -0.27
CA MET A 277 -7.47 -16.46 0.18
C MET A 277 -7.95 -15.42 1.20
N GLU A 278 -9.26 -15.18 1.31
CA GLU A 278 -9.83 -14.25 2.29
C GLU A 278 -9.56 -14.71 3.73
N ALA A 279 -9.67 -16.01 3.98
CA ALA A 279 -9.33 -16.61 5.29
C ALA A 279 -7.83 -16.40 5.62
N PHE A 280 -6.97 -16.51 4.62
CA PHE A 280 -5.53 -16.25 4.78
C PHE A 280 -5.27 -14.76 5.08
N TYR A 281 -5.95 -13.86 4.36
CA TYR A 281 -5.90 -12.42 4.61
C TYR A 281 -6.49 -12.01 5.96
N ASN A 282 -7.35 -12.82 6.56
CA ASN A 282 -7.91 -12.55 7.89
C ASN A 282 -7.12 -13.21 9.03
N THR A 283 -6.08 -13.99 8.71
CA THR A 283 -5.21 -14.62 9.71
C THR A 283 -4.28 -13.58 10.35
N PRO A 284 -4.03 -13.63 11.68
CA PRO A 284 -3.11 -12.72 12.35
C PRO A 284 -1.69 -12.75 11.79
N ALA A 285 -0.98 -11.63 11.89
CA ALA A 285 0.39 -11.54 11.40
C ALA A 285 1.45 -12.12 12.35
N VAL A 286 1.25 -12.16 13.68
CA VAL A 286 2.35 -12.44 14.66
C VAL A 286 2.02 -13.51 15.73
N GLU A 287 1.05 -14.38 15.48
CA GLU A 287 0.66 -15.48 16.39
C GLU A 287 1.16 -16.86 15.93
N LYS A 288 0.89 -17.92 16.72
CA LYS A 288 1.13 -19.31 16.29
C LYS A 288 0.23 -19.60 15.06
N ARG A 289 0.82 -20.11 13.96
CA ARG A 289 0.16 -20.27 12.64
C ARG A 289 -0.33 -18.95 12.03
N SER A 290 0.42 -17.88 12.23
CA SER A 290 0.19 -16.59 11.58
C SER A 290 0.57 -16.59 10.10
N THR A 291 0.10 -15.58 9.37
CA THR A 291 0.56 -15.32 8.00
C THR A 291 2.10 -15.26 7.93
N SER A 292 2.77 -14.57 8.86
CA SER A 292 4.23 -14.49 8.88
C SER A 292 4.91 -15.85 9.03
N SER A 293 4.31 -16.80 9.76
CA SER A 293 4.87 -18.15 9.91
C SER A 293 4.85 -18.94 8.59
N TYR A 294 3.76 -18.86 7.82
CA TYR A 294 3.67 -19.49 6.50
C TYR A 294 4.60 -18.81 5.48
N LEU A 295 4.66 -17.48 5.49
CA LEU A 295 5.58 -16.72 4.64
C LEU A 295 7.05 -17.04 4.97
N THR A 296 7.40 -17.10 6.25
CA THR A 296 8.75 -17.46 6.72
C THR A 296 9.13 -18.85 6.23
N LYS A 297 8.21 -19.82 6.33
CA LYS A 297 8.45 -21.20 5.88
C LYS A 297 8.69 -21.26 4.37
N ALA A 298 7.88 -20.57 3.56
CA ALA A 298 8.08 -20.50 2.11
C ALA A 298 9.45 -19.89 1.76
N VAL A 299 9.81 -18.77 2.38
CA VAL A 299 11.11 -18.09 2.18
C VAL A 299 12.28 -19.00 2.56
N MET A 300 12.21 -19.65 3.73
CA MET A 300 13.28 -20.55 4.18
C MET A 300 13.44 -21.75 3.26
N ILE A 301 12.34 -22.35 2.78
CA ILE A 301 12.41 -23.46 1.81
C ILE A 301 13.10 -23.00 0.53
N LEU A 302 12.80 -21.80 0.03
CA LEU A 302 13.43 -21.27 -1.17
C LEU A 302 14.93 -21.03 -0.98
N LEU A 303 15.33 -20.38 0.13
CA LEU A 303 16.74 -20.11 0.44
C LEU A 303 17.56 -21.39 0.60
N LEU A 304 17.00 -22.42 1.25
CA LEU A 304 17.68 -23.70 1.49
C LEU A 304 17.76 -24.60 0.24
N ARG A 305 16.99 -24.30 -0.82
CA ARG A 305 17.11 -24.98 -2.12
C ARG A 305 18.25 -24.41 -2.97
N GLY A 306 18.75 -23.21 -2.65
CA GLY A 306 19.92 -22.64 -3.30
C GLY A 306 21.19 -23.34 -2.83
N ASP A 307 22.14 -23.56 -3.73
CA ASP A 307 23.46 -24.09 -3.35
C ASP A 307 24.13 -23.12 -2.36
N PHE A 308 24.52 -23.61 -1.19
CA PHE A 308 25.29 -22.85 -0.20
C PHE A 308 26.59 -22.36 -0.85
N LYS A 309 26.75 -21.04 -1.02
CA LYS A 309 28.06 -20.46 -1.29
C LYS A 309 28.80 -20.28 0.04
N PRO A 310 29.94 -20.97 0.28
CA PRO A 310 30.76 -20.67 1.45
C PRO A 310 31.24 -19.21 1.36
N CYS A 311 31.13 -18.51 2.49
CA CYS A 311 31.62 -17.13 2.62
C CYS A 311 33.10 -17.07 2.23
N LYS A 312 33.50 -16.08 1.43
CA LYS A 312 34.86 -15.96 0.86
C LYS A 312 35.90 -15.39 1.83
N ASP A 313 35.59 -15.28 3.11
CA ASP A 313 36.52 -14.82 4.14
C ASP A 313 36.70 -15.87 5.23
N ASP A 314 37.52 -16.89 4.95
CA ASP A 314 38.08 -17.74 6.00
C ASP A 314 39.54 -18.11 5.65
N PRO A 315 40.54 -17.29 6.05
CA PRO A 315 41.94 -17.62 5.90
C PRO A 315 42.36 -18.51 7.08
N CYS A 316 41.85 -19.74 7.13
CA CYS A 316 42.30 -20.75 8.08
C CYS A 316 42.81 -21.99 7.34
N SER A 317 43.90 -21.83 6.60
CA SER A 317 44.78 -22.95 6.26
C SER A 317 45.69 -23.24 7.46
N VAL A 318 45.36 -24.25 8.25
CA VAL A 318 46.28 -24.82 9.23
C VAL A 318 47.36 -25.59 8.45
N SER A 319 48.61 -25.13 8.57
CA SER A 319 49.80 -25.89 8.16
C SER A 319 50.26 -26.78 9.30
#